data_AF-A0A059DR82-F1
#
_entry.id   AF-A0A059DR82-F1
#
_cell.length_a   1.000
_cell.length_b   1.000
_cell.length_c   1.000
_cell.angle_alpha   90.00
_cell.angle_beta   90.00
_cell.angle_gamma   90.00
#
_symmetry.space_group_name_H-M   'P 1'
#
loop_
_entity.id
_entity.type
_entity.pdbx_description
1 polymer ?
#
loop_
_entity_poly.entity_id
_entity_poly.type
_entity_poly.pdbx_seq_one_letter_code
_entity_poly.pdbx_strand_id
1 'polypeptide(L)'
;MTKIDEEALHAAKMAFADAMTKQRIGIGSLDRDDLALVAEKTDAMLESALSAYLTAIAEEGYVIEQGWRPIETAPPYTGEVELYREDAGVFWGERTTLEESGYISEQEIESGQWSNEALEALDWWYWGPNGAVRLEGVEIPTHWRPLPDPPAMISKAEEPGQ
;
A
#
# COMPACT_ATOMS: atom_id res chain seq x y z
N MET A 1 -9.73 6.86 -6.68
CA MET A 1 -10.00 7.35 -5.31
C MET A 1 -11.41 7.88 -5.23
N THR A 2 -12.36 7.12 -4.71
CA THR A 2 -13.42 7.76 -3.92
C THR A 2 -12.67 8.37 -2.74
N LYS A 3 -12.32 9.65 -2.84
CA LYS A 3 -12.00 10.43 -1.63
C LYS A 3 -13.16 10.12 -0.70
N ILE A 4 -12.88 9.49 0.45
CA ILE A 4 -13.83 9.65 1.54
C ILE A 4 -13.82 11.15 1.74
N ASP A 5 -14.92 11.76 1.31
CA ASP A 5 -15.14 13.18 1.41
C ASP A 5 -14.71 13.58 2.83
N GLU A 6 -13.88 14.62 2.96
CA GLU A 6 -13.44 15.08 4.27
C GLU A 6 -14.66 15.37 5.15
N GLU A 7 -15.78 15.75 4.53
CA GLU A 7 -17.08 15.90 5.14
C GLU A 7 -17.69 14.57 5.61
N ALA A 8 -17.57 13.48 4.83
CA ALA A 8 -18.01 12.14 5.23
C ALA A 8 -17.15 11.54 6.34
N LEU A 9 -15.83 11.78 6.31
CA LEU A 9 -14.92 11.36 7.38
C LEU A 9 -15.20 12.15 8.67
N HIS A 10 -15.44 13.46 8.55
CA HIS A 10 -15.84 14.30 9.68
C HIS A 10 -17.20 13.88 10.25
N ALA A 11 -18.19 13.61 9.39
CA ALA A 11 -19.51 13.13 9.80
C ALA A 11 -19.44 11.77 10.51
N ALA A 12 -18.60 10.84 10.03
CA ALA A 12 -18.37 9.56 10.69
C ALA A 12 -17.71 9.72 12.07
N LYS A 13 -16.71 10.60 12.18
CA LYS A 13 -16.08 10.95 13.47
C LYS A 13 -17.07 11.58 14.45
N MET A 14 -17.93 12.49 13.97
CA MET A 14 -18.95 13.14 14.79
C MET A 14 -20.06 12.17 15.22
N ALA A 15 -20.51 11.27 14.34
CA ALA A 15 -21.51 10.25 14.67
C ALA A 15 -20.97 9.24 15.69
N PHE A 16 -19.70 8.86 15.58
CA PHE A 16 -19.04 7.99 16.56
C PHE A 16 -18.85 8.69 17.91
N ALA A 17 -18.39 9.94 17.92
CA ALA A 17 -18.28 10.74 19.14
C ALA A 17 -19.65 10.96 19.83
N ASP A 18 -20.70 11.23 19.06
CA ASP A 18 -22.07 11.37 19.57
C ASP A 18 -22.61 10.04 20.11
N ALA A 19 -22.34 8.92 19.44
CA ALA A 19 -22.70 7.58 19.94
C ALA A 19 -21.98 7.24 21.25
N MET A 20 -20.69 7.59 21.36
CA MET A 20 -19.88 7.41 22.58
C MET A 20 -20.34 8.32 23.72
N THR A 21 -20.77 9.54 23.40
CA THR A 21 -21.29 10.50 24.39
C THR A 21 -22.70 10.12 24.85
N LYS A 22 -23.57 9.62 23.94
CA LYS A 22 -24.92 9.15 24.26
C LYS A 22 -24.94 7.83 25.03
N GLN A 23 -23.96 6.94 24.81
CA GLN A 23 -23.80 5.72 25.61
C GLN A 23 -23.13 5.96 26.98
N ARG A 24 -22.41 7.08 27.16
CA ARG A 24 -21.86 7.51 28.45
C ARG A 24 -22.62 8.71 28.99
N ILE A 25 -23.84 8.47 29.47
CA ILE A 25 -24.42 9.32 30.50
C ILE A 25 -23.47 9.31 31.70
N GLY A 26 -22.83 10.45 31.97
CA GLY A 26 -22.27 10.80 33.27
C GLY A 26 -20.75 10.88 33.36
N ILE A 27 -20.10 11.84 32.68
CA ILE A 27 -18.77 12.31 33.11
C ILE A 27 -18.76 13.85 33.09
N GLY A 28 -18.71 14.44 34.28
CA GLY A 28 -18.46 15.88 34.43
C GLY A 28 -17.03 16.21 33.99
N SER A 29 -16.90 17.32 33.26
CA SER A 29 -15.65 18.00 32.85
C SER A 29 -14.43 17.10 32.69
N LEU A 30 -14.30 16.45 31.53
CA LEU A 30 -13.02 15.87 31.09
C LEU A 30 -12.01 17.01 30.94
N ASP A 31 -10.85 16.90 31.58
CA ASP A 31 -9.77 17.86 31.39
C ASP A 31 -8.97 17.54 30.09
N ARG A 32 -7.93 18.32 29.82
CA ARG A 32 -7.17 18.23 28.57
C ARG A 32 -6.45 16.89 28.40
N ASP A 33 -6.04 16.26 29.50
CA ASP A 33 -5.28 15.00 29.47
C ASP A 33 -6.25 13.83 29.26
N ASP A 34 -7.46 13.91 29.82
CA ASP A 34 -8.55 12.97 29.54
C ASP A 34 -8.97 13.01 28.06
N LEU A 35 -9.01 14.19 27.44
CA LEU A 35 -9.34 14.33 26.01
C LEU A 35 -8.28 13.71 25.09
N ALA A 36 -6.99 13.83 25.44
CA ALA A 36 -5.91 13.21 24.69
C ALA A 36 -5.96 11.67 24.77
N LEU A 37 -6.23 11.13 25.96
CA LEU A 37 -6.41 9.69 26.16
C LEU A 37 -7.65 9.15 25.42
N VAL A 38 -8.73 9.93 25.37
CA VAL A 38 -9.92 9.59 24.58
C VAL A 38 -9.60 9.59 23.09
N ALA A 39 -8.82 10.56 22.59
CA ALA A 39 -8.39 10.58 21.19
C ALA A 39 -7.53 9.36 20.84
N GLU A 40 -6.50 9.06 21.64
CA GLU A 40 -5.63 7.89 21.43
C GLU A 40 -6.42 6.57 21.46
N LYS A 41 -7.35 6.41 22.41
CA LYS A 41 -8.22 5.23 22.46
C LYS A 41 -9.20 5.18 21.29
N THR A 42 -9.66 6.32 20.82
CA THR A 42 -10.54 6.40 19.64
C THR A 42 -9.80 5.98 18.39
N ASP A 43 -8.55 6.41 18.21
CA ASP A 43 -7.71 6.02 17.08
C ASP A 43 -7.40 4.51 17.12
N ALA A 44 -7.01 3.96 18.28
CA ALA A 44 -6.78 2.53 18.44
C ALA A 44 -8.06 1.70 18.20
N MET A 45 -9.22 2.19 18.63
CA MET A 45 -10.51 1.54 18.36
C MET A 45 -10.88 1.63 16.87
N LEU A 46 -10.58 2.74 16.20
CA LEU A 46 -10.83 2.93 14.78
C LEU A 46 -9.94 2.01 13.93
N GLU A 47 -8.65 1.90 14.26
CA GLU A 47 -7.72 0.97 13.62
C GLU A 47 -8.16 -0.48 13.79
N SER A 48 -8.58 -0.86 15.00
CA SER A 48 -9.09 -2.20 15.26
C SER A 48 -10.39 -2.50 14.48
N ALA A 49 -11.31 -1.54 14.41
CA ALA A 49 -12.56 -1.67 13.66
C ALA A 49 -12.31 -1.75 12.14
N LEU A 50 -11.39 -0.93 11.61
CA LEU A 50 -10.95 -1.00 10.21
C LEU A 50 -10.32 -2.35 9.91
N SER A 51 -9.40 -2.82 10.75
CA SER A 51 -8.78 -4.13 10.58
C SER A 51 -9.81 -5.25 10.58
N ALA A 52 -10.77 -5.26 11.52
CA ALA A 52 -11.82 -6.27 11.57
C ALA A 52 -12.73 -6.22 10.34
N TYR A 53 -13.07 -5.03 9.86
CA TYR A 53 -13.87 -4.85 8.64
C TYR A 53 -13.12 -5.36 7.39
N LEU A 54 -11.84 -5.01 7.24
CA LEU A 54 -11.00 -5.47 6.13
C LEU A 54 -10.82 -7.00 6.16
N THR A 55 -10.68 -7.61 7.33
CA THR A 55 -10.66 -9.08 7.49
C THR A 55 -11.99 -9.69 7.07
N ALA A 56 -13.12 -9.15 7.53
CA ALA A 56 -14.45 -9.70 7.22
C ALA A 56 -14.76 -9.67 5.71
N ILE A 57 -14.41 -8.58 5.02
CA ILE A 57 -14.62 -8.50 3.57
C ILE A 57 -13.68 -9.45 2.81
N ALA A 58 -12.46 -9.67 3.29
CA ALA A 58 -11.53 -10.65 2.71
C ALA A 58 -12.04 -12.09 2.89
N GLU A 59 -12.63 -12.43 4.04
CA GLU A 59 -13.27 -13.73 4.31
C GLU A 59 -14.49 -13.98 3.40
N GLU A 60 -15.22 -12.92 3.03
CA GLU A 60 -16.30 -12.99 2.03
C GLU A 60 -15.79 -13.07 0.57
N GLY A 61 -14.47 -13.09 0.37
CA GLY A 61 -13.85 -13.22 -0.95
C GLY A 61 -13.73 -11.90 -1.72
N TYR A 62 -13.97 -10.75 -1.08
CA TYR A 62 -13.67 -9.45 -1.68
C TYR A 62 -12.17 -9.17 -1.62
N VAL A 63 -11.57 -8.88 -2.78
CA VAL A 63 -10.19 -8.42 -2.87
C VAL A 63 -10.16 -6.92 -2.65
N ILE A 64 -9.40 -6.46 -1.65
CA ILE A 64 -9.14 -5.03 -1.44
C ILE A 64 -8.11 -4.61 -2.49
N GLU A 65 -8.58 -4.17 -3.66
CA GLU A 65 -7.68 -3.56 -4.64
C GLU A 65 -7.06 -2.30 -4.02
N GLN A 66 -5.75 -2.33 -3.75
CA GLN A 66 -5.02 -1.12 -3.42
C GLN A 66 -5.02 -0.25 -4.67
N GLY A 67 -5.92 0.74 -4.71
CA GLY A 67 -6.08 1.62 -5.86
C GLY A 67 -4.79 2.38 -6.20
N TRP A 68 -4.74 2.93 -7.41
CA TRP A 68 -3.63 3.76 -7.90
C TRP A 68 -3.23 4.87 -6.93
N ARG A 69 -1.92 5.01 -6.70
CA ARG A 69 -1.30 6.00 -5.82
C ARG A 69 -0.28 6.84 -6.59
N PRO A 70 -0.05 8.11 -6.22
CA PRO A 70 1.01 8.92 -6.82
C PRO A 70 2.38 8.24 -6.68
N ILE A 71 3.23 8.32 -7.70
CA ILE A 71 4.51 7.61 -7.74
C ILE A 71 5.43 7.96 -6.56
N GLU A 72 5.35 9.18 -6.06
CA GLU A 72 6.18 9.69 -4.96
C GLU A 72 5.88 8.98 -3.62
N THR A 73 4.73 8.33 -3.52
CA THR A 73 4.31 7.58 -2.33
C THR A 73 4.79 6.14 -2.31
N ALA A 74 5.46 5.68 -3.37
CA ALA A 74 5.94 4.31 -3.44
C ALA A 74 7.02 4.05 -2.40
N PRO A 75 6.94 2.94 -1.64
CA PRO A 75 8.01 2.57 -0.73
C PRO A 75 9.31 2.31 -1.51
N PRO A 76 10.48 2.45 -0.86
CA PRO A 76 11.70 1.89 -1.42
C PRO A 76 11.56 0.37 -1.51
N TYR A 77 12.16 -0.26 -2.51
CA TYR A 77 12.13 -1.72 -2.69
C TYR A 77 10.70 -2.26 -2.76
N THR A 78 9.95 -1.78 -3.75
CA THR A 78 8.52 -2.14 -3.90
C THR A 78 8.28 -3.63 -4.17
N GLY A 79 9.31 -4.36 -4.61
CA GLY A 79 9.11 -5.56 -5.43
C GLY A 79 8.36 -5.21 -6.72
N GLU A 80 7.83 -6.22 -7.40
CA GLU A 80 7.07 -6.02 -8.63
C GLU A 80 5.72 -5.34 -8.35
N VAL A 81 5.45 -4.26 -9.08
CA VAL A 81 4.24 -3.44 -8.98
C VAL A 81 3.70 -3.08 -10.35
N GLU A 82 2.43 -2.68 -10.39
CA GLU A 82 1.89 -2.01 -11.56
C GLU A 82 2.21 -0.52 -11.53
N LEU A 83 2.60 0.00 -12.68
CA LEU A 83 2.98 1.37 -12.94
C LEU A 83 2.06 1.95 -14.01
N TYR A 84 1.82 3.26 -13.94
CA TYR A 84 1.00 3.95 -14.90
C TYR A 84 1.57 5.30 -15.31
N ARG A 85 1.53 5.55 -16.62
CA ARG A 85 1.84 6.83 -17.24
C ARG A 85 0.87 7.06 -18.40
N GLU A 86 0.40 8.29 -18.58
CA GLU A 86 -0.68 8.61 -19.54
C GLU A 86 -0.35 8.19 -20.99
N ASP A 87 0.90 8.34 -21.40
CA ASP A 87 1.40 8.01 -22.74
C ASP A 87 1.72 6.50 -22.94
N ALA A 88 1.97 5.76 -21.86
CA ALA A 88 2.38 4.35 -21.88
C ALA A 88 1.28 3.38 -21.45
N GLY A 89 0.25 3.86 -20.74
CA GLY A 89 -0.75 3.02 -20.10
C GLY A 89 -0.22 2.33 -18.84
N VAL A 90 -0.74 1.14 -18.55
CA VAL A 90 -0.33 0.30 -17.42
C VAL A 90 0.78 -0.65 -17.84
N PHE A 91 1.85 -0.71 -17.06
CA PHE A 91 2.99 -1.61 -17.26
C PHE A 91 3.55 -2.06 -15.91
N TRP A 92 4.46 -3.03 -15.91
CA TRP A 92 5.04 -3.58 -14.69
C TRP A 92 6.48 -3.12 -14.49
N GLY A 93 6.85 -2.95 -13.23
CA GLY A 93 8.17 -2.49 -12.85
C GLY A 93 8.41 -2.59 -11.36
N GLU A 94 9.54 -2.08 -10.92
CA GLU A 94 9.90 -2.03 -9.51
C GLU A 94 10.76 -0.80 -9.21
N ARG A 95 10.80 -0.42 -7.93
CA ARG A 95 11.72 0.59 -7.42
C ARG A 95 12.82 -0.08 -6.63
N THR A 96 14.04 -0.13 -7.16
CA THR A 96 15.17 -0.84 -6.54
C THR A 96 16.50 -0.18 -6.91
N THR A 97 17.57 -0.63 -6.26
CA THR A 97 18.95 -0.27 -6.61
C THR A 97 19.53 -1.27 -7.60
N LEU A 98 20.61 -0.91 -8.31
CA LEU A 98 21.25 -1.84 -9.24
C LEU A 98 21.91 -3.01 -8.49
N GLU A 99 22.39 -2.76 -7.26
CA GLU A 99 22.95 -3.80 -6.39
C GLU A 99 21.89 -4.83 -5.94
N GLU A 100 20.70 -4.39 -5.56
CA GLU A 100 19.63 -5.26 -5.03
C GLU A 100 18.72 -5.85 -6.12
N SER A 101 18.77 -5.35 -7.36
CA SER A 101 17.88 -5.78 -8.44
C SER A 101 18.15 -7.19 -8.96
N GLY A 102 19.38 -7.68 -8.79
CA GLY A 102 19.85 -8.92 -9.43
C GLY A 102 19.99 -8.82 -10.96
N TYR A 103 19.97 -7.61 -11.54
CA TYR A 103 20.15 -7.40 -12.99
C TYR A 103 21.61 -7.48 -13.44
N ILE A 104 22.53 -7.22 -12.52
CA ILE A 104 23.97 -7.35 -12.74
C ILE A 104 24.53 -8.43 -11.81
N SER A 105 25.56 -9.13 -12.27
CA SER A 105 26.23 -10.14 -11.46
C SER A 105 27.18 -9.53 -10.44
N GLU A 106 27.46 -10.27 -9.36
CA GLU A 106 28.49 -9.89 -8.38
C GLU A 106 29.85 -9.63 -9.04
N GLN A 107 30.21 -10.42 -10.06
CA GLN A 107 31.45 -10.23 -10.82
C GLN A 107 31.48 -8.88 -11.56
N GLU A 108 30.35 -8.43 -12.10
CA GLU A 108 30.23 -7.13 -12.76
C GLU A 108 30.34 -5.97 -11.76
N ILE A 109 29.77 -6.14 -10.56
CA ILE A 109 29.92 -5.19 -9.45
C ILE A 109 31.41 -5.09 -9.06
N GLU A 110 32.06 -6.22 -8.79
CA GLU A 110 33.47 -6.28 -8.37
C GLU A 110 34.44 -5.77 -9.45
N SER A 111 34.05 -5.87 -10.73
CA SER A 111 34.87 -5.37 -11.84
C SER A 111 35.07 -3.85 -11.83
N GLY A 112 34.27 -3.11 -11.06
CA GLY A 112 34.33 -1.65 -10.97
C GLY A 112 33.84 -0.94 -12.23
N GLN A 113 33.08 -1.63 -13.09
CA GLN A 113 32.44 -1.03 -14.27
C GLN A 113 31.37 0.00 -13.91
N TRP A 114 30.79 -0.11 -12.71
CA TRP A 114 29.78 0.79 -12.17
C TRP A 114 30.35 1.58 -11.00
N SER A 115 29.98 2.86 -10.90
CA SER A 115 30.30 3.65 -9.71
C SER A 115 29.42 3.22 -8.54
N ASN A 116 29.91 3.40 -7.31
CA ASN A 116 29.09 3.17 -6.11
C ASN A 116 27.79 3.99 -6.14
N GLU A 117 27.84 5.23 -6.65
CA GLU A 117 26.66 6.07 -6.82
C GLU A 117 25.62 5.42 -7.75
N ALA A 118 26.06 4.78 -8.84
CA ALA A 118 25.15 4.09 -9.75
C ALA A 118 24.59 2.79 -9.14
N LEU A 119 25.40 2.09 -8.33
CA LEU A 119 24.99 0.86 -7.64
C LEU A 119 23.94 1.13 -6.57
N GLU A 120 24.10 2.21 -5.81
CA GLU A 120 23.26 2.60 -4.67
C GLU A 120 22.06 3.47 -5.06
N ALA A 121 21.99 3.93 -6.32
CA ALA A 121 20.89 4.79 -6.78
C ALA A 121 19.56 4.02 -6.79
N LEU A 122 18.59 4.53 -6.02
CA LEU A 122 17.25 3.97 -5.94
C LEU A 122 16.37 4.55 -7.05
N ASP A 123 16.11 3.74 -8.08
CA ASP A 123 15.42 4.15 -9.30
C ASP A 123 14.25 3.25 -9.65
N TRP A 124 13.46 3.70 -10.63
CA TRP A 124 12.42 2.88 -11.23
C TRP A 124 12.97 2.09 -12.40
N TRP A 125 12.57 0.83 -12.46
CA TRP A 125 12.95 -0.11 -13.50
C TRP A 125 11.70 -0.76 -14.08
N TYR A 126 11.73 -1.07 -15.37
CA TYR A 126 10.67 -1.82 -16.03
C TYR A 126 11.24 -2.97 -16.85
N TRP A 127 10.43 -4.01 -17.07
CA TRP A 127 10.79 -5.14 -17.89
C TRP A 127 10.29 -4.93 -19.31
N GLY A 128 11.23 -4.63 -20.20
CA GLY A 128 10.98 -4.50 -21.63
C GLY A 128 11.32 -5.78 -22.41
N PRO A 129 11.07 -5.77 -23.73
CA PRO A 129 11.42 -6.88 -24.61
C PRO A 129 12.92 -7.26 -24.60
N ASN A 130 13.78 -6.33 -24.17
CA ASN A 130 15.24 -6.51 -24.14
C ASN A 130 15.79 -6.61 -22.70
N GLY A 131 14.95 -6.89 -21.71
CA GLY A 131 15.34 -6.98 -20.31
C GLY A 131 14.95 -5.74 -19.50
N ALA A 132 15.56 -5.61 -18.32
CA ALA A 132 15.32 -4.52 -17.39
C ALA A 132 15.92 -3.21 -17.91
N VAL A 133 15.14 -2.14 -17.83
CA VAL A 133 15.55 -0.81 -18.28
C VAL A 133 15.22 0.21 -17.19
N ARG A 134 16.19 1.08 -16.90
CA ARG A 134 16.01 2.20 -15.96
C ARG A 134 15.10 3.25 -16.57
N LEU A 135 14.13 3.71 -15.80
CA LEU A 135 13.23 4.80 -16.17
C LEU A 135 13.79 6.12 -15.66
N GLU A 136 14.10 7.04 -16.57
CA GLU A 136 14.68 8.34 -16.22
C GLU A 136 13.83 9.51 -16.75
N GLY A 137 13.82 10.62 -16.00
CA GLY A 137 13.17 11.86 -16.40
C GLY A 137 11.68 11.68 -16.71
N VAL A 138 11.30 11.83 -17.99
CA VAL A 138 9.90 11.71 -18.43
C VAL A 138 9.39 10.27 -18.41
N GLU A 139 10.29 9.29 -18.33
CA GLU A 139 10.01 7.84 -18.27
C GLU A 139 9.54 7.38 -16.89
N ILE A 140 9.74 8.21 -15.87
CA ILE A 140 9.28 7.92 -14.52
C ILE A 140 7.73 7.84 -14.55
N PRO A 141 7.13 6.75 -14.02
CA PRO A 141 5.69 6.61 -13.97
C PRO A 141 5.05 7.72 -13.12
N THR A 142 3.77 7.98 -13.33
CA THR A 142 3.02 8.97 -12.51
C THR A 142 2.30 8.32 -11.34
N HIS A 143 1.96 7.03 -11.48
CA HIS A 143 1.24 6.28 -10.46
C HIS A 143 1.78 4.87 -10.34
N TRP A 144 1.54 4.27 -9.17
CA TRP A 144 1.82 2.87 -8.89
C TRP A 144 0.67 2.22 -8.12
N ARG A 145 0.62 0.89 -8.14
CA ARG A 145 -0.11 0.09 -7.16
C ARG A 145 0.53 -1.29 -6.98
N PRO A 146 0.39 -1.93 -5.82
CA PRO A 146 0.75 -3.34 -5.65
C PRO A 146 0.08 -4.22 -6.71
N LEU A 147 0.75 -5.29 -7.11
CA LEU A 147 0.09 -6.35 -7.88
C LEU A 147 -1.10 -6.90 -7.08
N PRO A 148 -2.20 -7.28 -7.76
CA PRO A 148 -3.31 -7.94 -7.09
C PRO A 148 -2.85 -9.26 -6.48
N ASP A 149 -3.41 -9.60 -5.32
CA ASP A 149 -3.18 -10.91 -4.73
C ASP A 149 -3.56 -12.02 -5.71
N PRO A 150 -2.83 -13.14 -5.73
CA PRO A 150 -3.19 -14.27 -6.56
C PRO A 150 -4.61 -14.74 -6.23
N PRO A 151 -5.36 -15.26 -7.21
CA PRO A 151 -6.69 -15.81 -6.96
C PRO A 151 -6.63 -16.85 -5.84
N ALA A 152 -7.54 -16.78 -4.87
CA ALA A 152 -7.65 -17.81 -3.84
C ALA A 152 -7.88 -19.17 -4.52
N MET A 153 -6.95 -20.11 -4.35
CA MET A 153 -7.14 -21.47 -4.84
C MET A 153 -8.28 -22.11 -4.05
N ILE A 154 -9.46 -22.22 -4.66
CA ILE A 154 -10.55 -23.03 -4.14
C ILE A 154 -10.15 -24.50 -4.34
N SER A 155 -9.41 -25.07 -3.40
CA SER A 155 -9.24 -26.52 -3.35
C SER A 155 -10.59 -27.13 -2.99
N LYS A 156 -11.19 -27.91 -3.90
CA LYS A 156 -12.33 -28.77 -3.56
C LYS A 156 -11.91 -29.64 -2.37
N ALA A 157 -12.59 -29.48 -1.24
CA ALA A 157 -12.50 -30.44 -0.16
C ALA A 157 -12.82 -31.83 -0.75
N GLU A 158 -11.89 -32.76 -0.62
CA GLU A 158 -12.16 -34.16 -0.93
C GLU A 158 -13.36 -34.58 -0.08
N GLU A 159 -14.42 -35.05 -0.76
CA GLU A 159 -15.56 -35.65 -0.07
C GLU A 159 -15.02 -36.80 0.80
N PRO A 160 -15.36 -36.85 2.10
CA PRO A 160 -14.93 -37.95 2.95
C PRO A 160 -15.46 -39.25 2.34
N GLY A 161 -14.55 -40.11 1.91
CA GLY A 161 -14.84 -41.41 1.31
C GLY A 161 -15.81 -42.21 2.17
N GLN A 162 -16.82 -42.78 1.51
CA GLN A 162 -17.83 -43.68 2.06
C GLN A 162 -17.24 -44.97 2.62
#